data_AF-V4PD21-F1
#
_entry.id   AF-V4PD21-F1
#
_cell.length_a   1.000
_cell.length_b   1.000
_cell.length_c   1.000
_cell.angle_alpha   90.00
_cell.angle_beta   90.00
_cell.angle_gamma   90.00
#
_symmetry.space_group_name_H-M   'P 1'
#
loop_
_entity.id
_entity.type
_entity.pdbx_description
1 polymer ?
#
loop_
_entity_poly.entity_id
_entity_poly.type
_entity_poly.pdbx_seq_one_letter_code
_entity_poly.pdbx_strand_id
1 'polypeptide(L)'
;MTVLGAGVLLFVLVSPALAQTAAPAQPQQAPDRFFISAIDIVGVTELSNEEIERIVYPHLGPDRTGADVTAVQSELQAAYQAKGYNAVERQLTHYEAKSQI
;
A
#
# COMPACT_ATOMS: atom_id res chain seq x y z
N MET A 1 -49.56 -14.31 -12.24
CA MET A 1 -49.28 -13.56 -11.00
C MET A 1 -48.77 -12.19 -11.38
N THR A 2 -49.61 -11.18 -11.15
CA THR A 2 -49.38 -9.74 -11.37
C THR A 2 -48.64 -9.13 -10.20
N VAL A 3 -47.61 -8.29 -10.45
CA VAL A 3 -47.28 -6.99 -9.80
C VAL A 3 -46.22 -6.34 -10.72
N LEU A 4 -46.39 -5.23 -11.46
CA LEU A 4 -46.69 -3.81 -11.20
C LEU A 4 -45.70 -3.05 -10.29
N GLY A 5 -45.09 -1.99 -10.82
CA GLY A 5 -44.25 -1.00 -10.13
C GLY A 5 -43.29 -0.34 -11.15
N ALA A 6 -43.69 0.62 -11.99
CA ALA A 6 -44.13 2.01 -11.73
C ALA A 6 -43.02 2.92 -11.16
N GLY A 7 -42.53 3.84 -11.99
CA GLY A 7 -41.70 5.01 -11.63
C GLY A 7 -40.25 4.67 -11.36
N VAL A 8 -39.26 5.25 -12.04
CA VAL A 8 -38.99 6.69 -12.04
C VAL A 8 -38.38 7.09 -13.39
N LEU A 9 -39.03 8.05 -14.03
CA LEU A 9 -38.49 8.82 -15.15
C LEU A 9 -37.83 10.05 -14.53
N LEU A 10 -36.50 10.07 -14.48
CA LEU A 10 -35.73 11.28 -14.16
C LEU A 10 -34.73 11.48 -15.31
N PHE A 11 -35.12 12.35 -16.23
CA PHE A 11 -34.33 12.76 -17.37
C PHE A 11 -33.34 13.82 -16.88
N VAL A 12 -32.13 13.42 -16.53
CA VAL A 12 -31.04 14.37 -16.26
C VAL A 12 -30.34 14.66 -17.59
N LEU A 13 -30.47 15.90 -18.07
CA LEU A 13 -29.66 16.47 -19.14
C LEU A 13 -28.22 16.61 -18.63
N VAL A 14 -27.36 15.65 -18.97
CA VAL A 14 -25.90 15.74 -18.76
C VAL A 14 -25.24 15.97 -20.12
N SER A 15 -24.46 17.05 -20.20
CA SER A 15 -23.64 17.42 -21.36
C SER A 15 -22.80 16.25 -21.89
N PRO A 16 -22.65 16.06 -23.22
CA PRO A 16 -21.70 15.11 -23.75
C PRO A 16 -20.32 15.77 -23.69
N ALA A 17 -19.72 15.80 -22.49
CA ALA A 17 -18.26 15.79 -22.44
C ALA A 17 -17.85 14.53 -23.20
N LEU A 18 -16.96 14.66 -24.19
CA LEU A 18 -16.36 13.54 -24.93
C LEU A 18 -15.79 12.55 -23.92
N ALA A 19 -16.62 11.60 -23.51
CA ALA A 19 -16.26 10.46 -22.71
C ALA A 19 -15.45 9.59 -23.66
N GLN A 20 -14.14 9.85 -23.68
CA GLN A 20 -13.17 8.84 -24.04
C GLN A 20 -13.49 7.69 -23.10
N THR A 21 -14.24 6.69 -23.59
CA THR A 21 -14.46 5.44 -22.87
C THR A 21 -13.08 4.85 -22.69
N ALA A 22 -12.43 5.19 -21.58
CA ALA A 22 -11.24 4.52 -21.12
C ALA A 22 -11.65 3.07 -21.00
N ALA A 23 -11.20 2.24 -21.93
CA ALA A 23 -11.33 0.81 -21.81
C ALA A 23 -10.86 0.44 -20.40
N PRO A 24 -11.60 -0.39 -19.65
CA PRO A 24 -11.14 -0.82 -18.34
C PRO A 24 -9.74 -1.37 -18.51
N ALA A 25 -8.76 -0.69 -17.91
CA ALA A 25 -7.39 -1.14 -17.91
C ALA A 25 -7.39 -2.52 -17.27
N GLN A 26 -7.25 -3.55 -18.10
CA GLN A 26 -7.06 -4.90 -17.60
C GLN A 26 -5.80 -4.84 -16.72
N PRO A 27 -5.87 -5.29 -15.45
CA PRO A 27 -4.68 -5.29 -14.61
C PRO A 27 -3.64 -6.12 -15.34
N GLN A 28 -2.59 -5.44 -15.82
CA GLN A 28 -1.44 -6.09 -16.44
C GLN A 28 -0.87 -7.00 -15.35
N GLN A 29 -1.13 -8.30 -15.46
CA GLN A 29 -0.56 -9.27 -14.53
C GLN A 29 0.95 -9.17 -14.68
N ALA A 30 1.62 -8.70 -13.62
CA ALA A 30 3.07 -8.71 -13.58
C ALA A 30 3.56 -10.14 -13.88
N PRO A 31 4.64 -10.29 -14.64
CA PRO A 31 5.19 -11.62 -14.90
C PRO A 31 5.45 -12.33 -13.57
N ASP A 32 5.10 -13.62 -13.49
CA ASP A 32 5.25 -14.43 -12.26
C ASP A 32 6.69 -14.40 -11.72
N ARG A 33 7.67 -14.22 -12.62
CA ARG A 33 9.08 -14.07 -12.29
C ARG A 33 9.72 -12.91 -13.01
N PHE A 34 10.62 -12.21 -12.34
CA PHE A 34 11.39 -11.10 -12.87
C PHE A 34 12.77 -11.00 -12.22
N PHE A 35 13.65 -10.24 -12.84
CA PHE A 35 14.97 -9.92 -12.31
C PHE A 35 14.87 -8.70 -11.40
N ILE A 36 15.31 -8.83 -10.14
CA ILE A 36 15.42 -7.70 -9.21
C ILE A 36 16.89 -7.27 -9.18
N SER A 37 17.19 -6.12 -9.78
CA SER A 37 18.54 -5.55 -9.82
C SER A 37 18.93 -4.87 -8.51
N ALA A 38 17.98 -4.16 -7.89
CA ALA A 38 18.15 -3.43 -6.66
C ALA A 38 16.79 -3.23 -5.98
N ILE A 39 16.82 -3.02 -4.66
CA ILE A 39 15.66 -2.60 -3.87
C ILE A 39 16.07 -1.31 -3.17
N ASP A 40 15.45 -0.20 -3.56
CA ASP A 40 15.65 1.08 -2.90
C ASP A 40 14.84 1.13 -1.60
N ILE A 41 15.52 1.34 -0.48
CA ILE A 41 14.88 1.55 0.81
C ILE A 41 15.07 3.00 1.23
N VAL A 42 13.95 3.70 1.40
CA VAL A 42 13.92 5.11 1.79
C VAL A 42 13.43 5.27 3.23
N GLY A 43 13.91 6.30 3.91
CA GLY A 43 13.44 6.65 5.27
C GLY A 43 13.97 5.76 6.39
N VAL A 44 15.00 4.95 6.13
CA VAL A 44 15.62 4.11 7.15
C VAL A 44 16.63 4.92 7.95
N THR A 45 16.34 5.18 9.23
CA THR A 45 17.23 5.88 10.16
C THR A 45 17.85 4.94 11.19
N GLU A 46 17.14 3.86 11.55
CA GLU A 46 17.47 3.09 12.76
C GLU A 46 18.09 1.71 12.50
N LEU A 47 18.17 1.30 11.24
CA LEU A 47 18.92 0.13 10.80
C LEU A 47 20.19 0.58 10.12
N SER A 48 21.31 -0.05 10.45
CA SER A 48 22.57 0.15 9.74
C SER A 48 22.47 -0.37 8.31
N ASN A 49 23.31 0.15 7.43
CA ASN A 49 23.36 -0.30 6.05
C ASN A 49 23.71 -1.79 5.94
N GLU A 50 24.56 -2.31 6.83
CA GLU A 50 24.89 -3.74 6.89
C GLU A 50 23.66 -4.60 7.25
N GLU A 51 22.84 -4.16 8.21
CA GLU A 51 21.59 -4.84 8.57
C GLU A 51 20.62 -4.88 7.38
N ILE A 52 20.49 -3.77 6.65
CA ILE A 52 19.65 -3.66 5.45
C ILE A 52 20.16 -4.59 4.34
N GLU A 53 21.45 -4.52 4.01
CA GLU A 53 22.07 -5.30 2.96
C GLU A 53 21.91 -6.81 3.19
N ARG A 54 22.05 -7.25 4.45
CA ARG A 54 21.85 -8.65 4.82
C ARG A 54 20.42 -9.12 4.60
N ILE A 55 19.44 -8.23 4.75
CA ILE A 55 18.03 -8.52 4.48
C ILE A 55 17.77 -8.49 2.97
N VAL A 56 18.34 -7.54 2.22
CA VAL A 56 18.01 -7.30 0.81
C VAL A 56 18.72 -8.25 -0.14
N TYR A 57 20.03 -8.47 0.02
CA TYR A 57 20.83 -9.23 -0.95
C TYR A 57 20.30 -10.64 -1.25
N PRO A 58 19.75 -11.40 -0.28
CA PRO A 58 19.15 -12.71 -0.56
C PRO A 58 18.00 -12.70 -1.57
N HIS A 59 17.33 -11.55 -1.75
CA HIS A 59 16.15 -11.38 -2.61
C HIS A 59 16.46 -10.72 -3.96
N LEU A 60 17.73 -10.38 -4.23
CA LEU A 60 18.16 -9.86 -5.53
C LEU A 60 18.47 -10.97 -6.53
N GLY A 61 18.48 -10.63 -7.81
CA GLY A 61 18.88 -11.52 -8.90
C GLY A 61 17.72 -12.02 -9.76
N PRO A 62 17.95 -13.04 -10.59
CA PRO A 62 16.95 -13.57 -11.51
C PRO A 62 15.90 -14.42 -10.80
N ASP A 63 14.81 -14.70 -11.51
CA ASP A 63 13.77 -15.65 -11.11
C ASP A 63 13.00 -15.30 -9.82
N ARG A 64 12.99 -14.03 -9.43
CA ARG A 64 12.30 -13.49 -8.25
C ARG A 64 10.84 -13.19 -8.54
N THR A 65 10.05 -13.15 -7.47
CA THR A 65 8.61 -12.99 -7.52
C THR A 65 8.18 -11.77 -6.70
N GLY A 66 6.91 -11.37 -6.81
CA GLY A 66 6.34 -10.36 -5.92
C GLY A 66 6.42 -10.76 -4.44
N ALA A 67 6.42 -12.08 -4.14
CA ALA A 67 6.54 -12.57 -2.78
C ALA A 67 7.92 -12.30 -2.16
N ASP A 68 9.00 -12.29 -2.96
CA ASP A 68 10.34 -11.94 -2.48
C ASP A 68 10.37 -10.47 -2.01
N VAL A 69 9.70 -9.57 -2.72
CA VAL A 69 9.59 -8.15 -2.31
C VAL A 69 8.81 -8.01 -1.00
N THR A 70 7.70 -8.75 -0.85
CA THR A 70 6.94 -8.76 0.40
C THR A 70 7.72 -9.39 1.56
N ALA A 71 8.57 -10.39 1.28
CA ALA A 71 9.45 -11.00 2.27
C ALA A 71 10.47 -9.99 2.82
N VAL A 72 11.11 -9.21 1.94
CA VAL A 72 12.03 -8.12 2.35
C VAL A 72 11.33 -7.14 3.28
N GLN A 73 10.09 -6.72 2.96
CA GLN A 73 9.32 -5.82 3.82
C GLN A 73 9.06 -6.43 5.20
N SER A 74 8.67 -7.70 5.25
CA SER A 74 8.40 -8.42 6.49
C SER A 74 9.67 -8.56 7.35
N GLU A 75 10.80 -8.92 6.74
CA GLU A 75 12.09 -9.05 7.43
C GLU A 75 12.59 -7.70 7.94
N LEU A 76 12.45 -6.64 7.15
CA LEU A 76 12.79 -5.28 7.57
C LEU A 76 11.94 -4.87 8.77
N GLN A 77 10.62 -5.10 8.72
CA GLN A 77 9.73 -4.85 9.85
C GLN A 77 10.17 -5.63 11.09
N ALA A 78 10.50 -6.91 10.95
CA ALA A 78 10.97 -7.74 12.06
C ALA A 78 12.28 -7.21 12.67
N ALA A 79 13.22 -6.72 11.84
CA ALA A 79 14.46 -6.10 12.31
C ALA A 79 14.18 -4.83 13.15
N TYR A 80 13.21 -4.01 12.71
CA TYR A 80 12.74 -2.87 13.50
C TYR A 80 12.08 -3.30 14.82
N GLN A 81 11.21 -4.31 14.79
CA GLN A 81 10.57 -4.83 16.02
C GLN A 81 11.60 -5.37 17.02
N ALA A 82 12.63 -6.06 16.53
CA ALA A 82 13.70 -6.62 17.35
C ALA A 82 14.50 -5.53 18.08
N LYS A 83 14.58 -4.32 17.51
CA LYS A 83 15.20 -3.14 18.13
C LYS A 83 14.25 -2.37 19.06
N GLY A 84 13.02 -2.84 19.23
CA GLY A 84 12.03 -2.24 20.11
C GLY A 84 11.18 -1.15 19.46
N TYR A 85 11.30 -0.91 18.15
CA TYR A 85 10.47 0.04 17.39
C TYR A 85 9.09 -0.53 17.03
N ASN A 86 8.51 -1.33 17.92
CA ASN A 86 7.11 -1.72 17.81
C ASN A 86 6.30 -0.43 17.82
N ALA A 87 5.35 -0.30 16.88
CA ALA A 87 4.43 0.81 16.79
C ALA A 87 3.76 1.00 18.16
N VAL A 88 4.36 1.80 19.03
CA VAL A 88 3.78 2.16 20.31
C VAL A 88 2.64 3.07 19.91
N GLU A 89 1.43 2.52 19.96
CA GLU A 89 0.18 3.24 19.93
C GLU A 89 0.25 4.24 21.10
N ARG A 90 0.79 5.43 20.82
CA ARG A 90 0.85 6.50 21.82
C ARG A 90 -0.59 6.88 22.10
N GLN A 91 -1.15 6.29 23.15
CA GLN A 91 -2.41 6.71 23.71
C GLN A 91 -2.27 8.19 24.07
N LEU A 92 -2.94 9.05 23.32
CA LEU A 92 -3.00 10.48 23.59
C LEU A 92 -3.80 10.65 24.88
N THR A 93 -3.14 10.68 26.03
CA THR A 93 -3.81 10.95 27.31
C THR A 93 -4.09 12.45 27.42
N HIS A 94 -5.34 12.81 27.14
CA HIS A 94 -6.10 13.96 27.66
C HIS A 94 -5.52 15.37 27.42
N TYR A 95 -6.17 16.15 26.55
CA TYR A 95 -5.97 17.60 26.44
C TYR A 95 -6.99 18.32 27.35
N GLU A 96 -6.58 18.75 28.55
CA GLU A 96 -7.37 19.74 29.30
C GLU A 96 -7.12 21.13 28.73
N ALA A 97 -8.07 21.60 27.93
CA ALA A 97 -8.22 23.04 27.71
C ALA A 97 -8.74 23.66 29.03
N LYS A 98 -7.82 24.05 29.92
CA LYS A 98 -8.17 24.85 31.09
C LYS A 98 -8.55 26.24 30.57
N SER A 99 -9.85 26.49 30.45
CA SER A 99 -10.41 27.84 30.24
C SER A 99 -10.09 28.66 31.50
N GLN A 100 -8.94 29.33 31.48
CA GLN A 100 -8.61 30.35 32.46
C GLN A 100 -9.50 31.56 32.19
N ILE A 101 -10.48 31.71 33.10
CA ILE A 101 -11.09 32.95 33.61
C ILE A 101 -11.67 33.90 32.57
#